data_AF-A0A0F2T5I6-F1
#
_entry.id   AF-A0A0F2T5I6-F1
#
_cell.length_a   1.000
_cell.length_b   1.000
_cell.length_c   1.000
_cell.angle_alpha   90.00
_cell.angle_beta   90.00
_cell.angle_gamma   90.00
#
_symmetry.space_group_name_H-M   'P 1'
#
loop_
_entity.id
_entity.type
_entity.pdbx_description
1 polymer ?
#
loop_
_entity_poly.entity_id
_entity_poly.type
_entity_poly.pdbx_seq_one_letter_code
_entity_poly.pdbx_strand_id
1 'polypeptide(L)' 'MPGSLTISHHESAVAMEHRDAARLATVLAELAYLLEIPGPNRIGDGQLAVLCEGRAPDRAELSHWARAVSAELKGRL' A
#
# COMPACT_ATOMS: atom_id res chain seq x y z
N MET A 1 -23.42 -4.64 41.68
CA MET A 1 -22.20 -4.81 40.86
C MET A 1 -22.48 -4.26 39.47
N PRO A 2 -21.70 -3.31 38.94
CA PRO A 2 -21.89 -2.82 37.58
C PRO A 2 -21.30 -3.84 36.59
N GLY A 3 -22.11 -4.27 35.63
CA GLY A 3 -21.69 -5.17 34.56
C GLY A 3 -20.68 -4.50 33.63
N SER A 4 -19.55 -5.17 33.42
CA SER A 4 -18.55 -4.77 32.43
C SER A 4 -19.12 -5.05 31.03
N LEU A 5 -19.41 -3.99 30.27
CA LEU A 5 -19.74 -4.08 28.86
C LEU A 5 -18.43 -4.27 28.08
N THR A 6 -18.15 -5.50 27.66
CA THR A 6 -17.08 -5.79 26.70
C THR A 6 -17.55 -5.32 25.33
N ILE A 7 -17.16 -4.12 24.91
CA ILE A 7 -17.36 -3.68 23.53
C ILE A 7 -16.31 -4.41 22.68
N SER A 8 -16.69 -5.54 22.08
CA SER A 8 -15.90 -6.14 21.02
C SER A 8 -15.94 -5.19 19.82
N HIS A 9 -14.82 -4.50 19.56
CA HIS A 9 -14.61 -3.77 18.32
C HIS A 9 -14.67 -4.76 17.16
N HIS A 10 -15.80 -4.81 16.46
CA HIS A 10 -15.90 -5.51 15.19
C HIS A 10 -15.27 -4.60 14.14
N GLU A 11 -13.97 -4.81 13.89
CA GLU A 11 -13.28 -4.16 12.78
C GLU A 11 -13.93 -4.66 11.49
N SER A 12 -14.64 -3.77 10.78
CA SER A 12 -15.30 -4.12 9.53
C SER A 12 -14.24 -4.53 8.50
N ALA A 13 -14.13 -5.82 8.22
CA ALA A 13 -13.27 -6.31 7.15
C ALA A 13 -13.86 -5.90 5.80
N VAL A 14 -13.09 -5.12 5.02
CA VAL A 14 -13.42 -4.83 3.62
C VAL A 14 -12.88 -5.98 2.78
N ALA A 15 -13.78 -6.77 2.19
CA ALA A 15 -13.41 -7.83 1.28
C ALA A 15 -13.08 -7.25 -0.11
N MET A 16 -12.00 -7.76 -0.72
CA MET A 16 -11.59 -7.43 -2.08
C MET A 16 -11.69 -8.69 -2.95
N GLU A 17 -12.26 -8.55 -4.14
CA GLU A 17 -12.32 -9.64 -5.11
C GLU A 17 -10.91 -10.10 -5.53
N HIS A 18 -10.75 -11.41 -5.79
CA HIS A 18 -9.44 -12.00 -6.14
C HIS A 18 -8.78 -11.29 -7.33
N ARG A 19 -9.56 -10.95 -8.37
CA ARG A 19 -9.04 -10.28 -9.56
C ARG A 19 -8.53 -8.87 -9.24
N ASP A 20 -9.23 -8.15 -8.38
CA ASP A 20 -8.85 -6.80 -7.96
C ASP A 20 -7.61 -6.84 -7.06
N ALA A 21 -7.51 -7.84 -6.19
CA ALA A 21 -6.34 -8.11 -5.37
C ALA A 21 -5.09 -8.38 -6.24
N ALA A 22 -5.22 -9.22 -7.27
CA ALA A 22 -4.15 -9.50 -8.23
C ALA A 22 -3.71 -8.24 -9.00
N ARG A 23 -4.68 -7.44 -9.45
CA ARG A 23 -4.41 -6.19 -10.16
C ARG A 23 -3.71 -5.18 -9.25
N LEU A 24 -4.18 -5.01 -8.01
CA LEU A 24 -3.57 -4.11 -7.03
C LEU A 24 -2.14 -4.53 -6.70
N ALA A 25 -1.91 -5.82 -6.48
CA ALA A 25 -0.57 -6.33 -6.21
C ALA A 25 0.40 -6.03 -7.36
N THR A 26 -0.07 -6.10 -8.61
CA THR A 26 0.73 -5.76 -9.79
C THR A 26 1.05 -4.26 -9.80
N VAL A 27 0.05 -3.41 -9.59
CA VAL A 27 0.23 -1.95 -9.54
C VAL A 27 1.23 -1.54 -8.45
N LEU A 28 1.17 -2.13 -7.26
CA LEU A 28 2.09 -1.84 -6.17
C LEU A 28 3.53 -2.28 -6.48
N ALA A 29 3.72 -3.41 -7.17
CA ALA A 29 5.05 -3.85 -7.60
C ALA A 29 5.66 -2.88 -8.61
N GLU A 30 4.88 -2.46 -9.60
CA GLU A 30 5.32 -1.49 -10.62
C GLU A 30 5.57 -0.11 -10.00
N LEU A 31 4.74 0.32 -9.05
CA LEU A 31 4.96 1.54 -8.30
C LEU A 31 6.32 1.53 -7.60
N ALA A 32 6.65 0.45 -6.88
CA ALA A 32 7.95 0.31 -6.22
C ALA A 32 9.11 0.33 -7.22
N TYR A 33 8.96 -0.33 -8.37
CA TYR A 33 9.95 -0.28 -9.43
C TYR A 33 10.17 1.15 -9.95
N LEU A 34 9.10 1.87 -10.28
CA LEU A 34 9.15 3.24 -10.79
C LEU A 34 9.67 4.25 -9.76
N LEU A 35 9.55 3.97 -8.46
CA LEU A 35 10.14 4.81 -7.41
C LEU A 35 11.67 4.73 -7.38
N GLU A 36 12.25 3.59 -7.76
CA GLU A 36 13.68 3.30 -7.57
C GLU A 36 14.52 3.36 -8.84
N ILE A 37 13.94 3.11 -10.01
CA ILE A 37 14.72 3.08 -11.24
C ILE A 37 15.41 4.44 -11.50
N PRO A 38 16.62 4.44 -12.06
CA PRO A 38 17.20 5.67 -12.57
C PRO A 38 16.53 6.10 -13.89
N GLY A 39 16.68 7.37 -14.23
CA GLY A 39 16.29 7.89 -15.54
C GLY A 39 14.89 8.52 -15.61
N PRO A 40 14.44 8.89 -16.81
CA PRO A 40 13.29 9.77 -17.02
C PRO A 40 11.94 9.13 -16.65
N ASN A 41 11.89 7.81 -16.54
CA ASN A 41 10.68 7.07 -16.17
C ASN A 41 10.49 6.99 -14.64
N ARG A 42 11.48 7.41 -13.85
CA ARG A 42 11.38 7.44 -12.40
C ARG A 42 10.29 8.41 -11.97
N ILE A 43 9.52 8.05 -10.96
CA ILE A 43 8.59 8.97 -10.30
C ILE A 43 9.39 10.13 -9.69
N GLY A 44 9.18 11.35 -10.18
CA GLY A 44 9.84 12.55 -9.70
C GLY A 44 9.33 12.98 -8.31
N ASP A 45 10.04 13.88 -7.64
CA ASP A 45 9.70 14.29 -6.27
C ASP A 45 8.33 14.99 -6.20
N GLY A 46 7.93 15.75 -7.23
CA GLY A 46 6.59 16.33 -7.31
C GLY A 46 5.49 15.27 -7.42
N GLN A 47 5.71 14.20 -8.18
CA GLN A 47 4.77 13.09 -8.30
C GLN A 47 4.71 12.26 -7.01
N LEU A 48 5.87 12.07 -6.35
CA LEU A 48 5.97 11.42 -5.04
C LEU A 48 5.20 12.21 -3.97
N ALA A 49 5.31 13.54 -3.96
CA ALA A 49 4.53 14.38 -3.05
C ALA A 49 3.02 14.24 -3.30
N VAL A 50 2.56 14.17 -4.56
CA VAL A 50 1.15 13.94 -4.88
C VAL A 50 0.66 12.59 -4.35
N LEU A 51 1.45 11.52 -4.53
CA LEU A 51 1.11 10.18 -4.02
C LEU A 51 1.00 10.13 -2.50
N CYS A 52 1.71 11.03 -1.80
CA CYS A 52 1.73 11.07 -0.34
C CYS A 52 0.98 12.28 0.24
N GLU A 53 0.02 12.82 -0.51
CA GLU A 53 -0.91 13.88 -0.06
C GLU A 53 -0.18 15.16 0.38
N GLY A 54 0.89 15.52 -0.33
CA GLY A 54 1.72 16.69 -0.04
C GLY A 54 2.69 16.49 1.12
N ARG A 55 2.74 15.31 1.74
CA ARG A 55 3.82 14.96 2.67
C ARG A 55 5.10 14.71 1.90
N ALA A 56 6.24 14.86 2.58
CA ALA A 56 7.54 14.43 2.06
C ALA A 56 7.81 13.00 2.55
N PRO A 57 7.32 11.95 1.86
CA PRO A 57 7.61 10.58 2.22
C PRO A 57 9.09 10.29 1.96
N ASP A 58 9.69 9.42 2.76
CA ASP A 58 10.89 8.75 2.33
C ASP A 58 10.53 7.83 1.15
N ARG A 59 11.13 8.12 0.00
CA ARG A 59 10.96 7.33 -1.23
C ARG A 59 11.31 5.86 -1.02
N ALA A 60 12.36 5.59 -0.26
CA ALA A 60 12.79 4.22 0.03
C ALA A 60 11.76 3.51 0.89
N GLU A 61 11.19 4.21 1.87
CA GLU A 61 10.10 3.71 2.71
C GLU A 61 8.86 3.36 1.88
N LEU A 62 8.39 4.27 1.01
CA LEU A 62 7.22 4.02 0.17
C LEU A 62 7.45 2.85 -0.80
N SER A 63 8.63 2.77 -1.40
CA SER A 63 9.00 1.65 -2.27
C SER A 63 8.99 0.32 -1.52
N HIS A 64 9.63 0.28 -0.34
CA HIS A 64 9.68 -0.90 0.50
C HIS A 64 8.28 -1.36 0.91
N TRP A 65 7.46 -0.43 1.40
CA TRP A 65 6.07 -0.69 1.76
C TRP A 65 5.26 -1.25 0.58
N ALA A 66 5.35 -0.62 -0.60
CA ALA A 66 4.62 -1.06 -1.78
C ALA A 66 5.02 -2.48 -2.22
N ARG A 67 6.31 -2.84 -2.12
CA ARG A 67 6.77 -4.23 -2.39
C ARG A 67 6.24 -5.22 -1.36
N ALA A 68 6.30 -4.86 -0.08
CA ALA A 68 5.84 -5.74 0.99
C ALA A 68 4.34 -6.07 0.83
N VAL A 69 3.51 -5.05 0.61
CA VAL A 69 2.06 -5.24 0.38
C VAL A 69 1.79 -6.01 -0.91
N SER A 70 2.52 -5.74 -1.99
CA SER A 70 2.42 -6.52 -3.23
C SER A 70 2.70 -8.01 -3.01
N ALA A 71 3.79 -8.32 -2.27
CA ALA A 71 4.17 -9.69 -1.96
C ALA A 71 3.15 -10.39 -1.06
N GLU A 72 2.62 -9.68 -0.06
CA GLU A 72 1.57 -10.19 0.82
C GLU A 72 0.29 -10.52 0.06
N LEU A 73 -0.17 -9.59 -0.79
CA LEU A 73 -1.35 -9.83 -1.62
C LEU A 73 -1.13 -11.05 -2.53
N LYS A 74 0.02 -11.14 -3.21
CA LYS A 74 0.35 -12.28 -4.07
C LYS A 74 0.44 -13.61 -3.32
N GLY A 75 0.89 -13.61 -2.07
CA GLY A 75 0.95 -14.80 -1.24
C GLY A 75 -0.42 -15.31 -0.76
N ARG A 76 -1.47 -14.48 -0.89
CA ARG A 76 -2.86 -14.79 -0.50
C ARG A 76 -3.78 -15.07 -1.71
N LEU A 77 -3.27 -14.93 -2.94
CA LEU A 77 -3.97 -15.29 -4.19
C LEU A 77 -3.81 -16.78 -4.48
#